data_AF-A0A353GD61-F1
#
_entry.id   AF-A0A353GD61-F1
#
_cell.length_a   1.000
_cell.length_b   1.000
_cell.length_c   1.000
_cell.angle_alpha   90.00
_cell.angle_beta   90.00
_cell.angle_gamma   90.00
#
_symmetry.space_group_name_H-M   'P 1'
#
loop_
_entity.id
_entity.type
_entity.pdbx_description
1 polymer ?
#
loop_
_entity_poly.entity_id
_entity_poly.type
_entity_poly.pdbx_seq_one_letter_code
_entity_poly.pdbx_strand_id
1 'polypeptide(L)'
;MSKRESLYFAVTGGAALDLCKAHIAACKKSHQRNCAIATELGASKWQEAFIDGAICAVVFDGKGHPDFKTPNKHGGCAPKKNTEWHRKFLENRGYDKSGAGIAKTLGIPTYIDYTMEGGEGWQAIGGAFSTGVGFLWLSDDGPFALYTPDIAAIVAEHESRGHVVGDPAKSFKPVFDGAQPIEKEEWEILVLQQKLAEKRAALNEGRVE
;
A
#
# COMPACT_ATOMS: atom_id res chain seq x y z
N MET A 1 -20.41 5.43 9.94
CA MET A 1 -19.39 4.37 9.97
C MET A 1 -18.32 4.85 10.92
N SER A 2 -18.00 4.07 11.96
CA SER A 2 -16.85 4.41 12.83
C SER A 2 -15.61 4.52 11.95
N LYS A 3 -14.70 5.42 12.31
CA LYS A 3 -13.41 5.52 11.65
C LYS A 3 -12.69 4.20 11.95
N ARG A 4 -12.45 3.35 10.95
CA ARG A 4 -11.69 2.11 11.15
C ARG A 4 -10.29 2.50 11.61
N GLU A 5 -9.97 2.19 12.85
CA GLU A 5 -8.66 2.47 13.42
C GLU A 5 -7.63 1.47 12.90
N SER A 6 -6.41 1.97 12.69
CA SER A 6 -5.28 1.16 12.28
C SER A 6 -4.32 1.05 13.45
N LEU A 7 -3.82 -0.16 13.68
CA LEU A 7 -2.76 -0.43 14.63
C LEU A 7 -1.41 -0.18 13.94
N TYR A 8 -0.45 0.34 14.68
CA TYR A 8 0.89 0.62 14.19
C TYR A 8 1.92 -0.19 14.98
N PHE A 9 2.94 -0.68 14.28
CA PHE A 9 4.01 -1.46 14.88
C PHE A 9 5.36 -0.95 14.36
N ALA A 10 6.27 -0.58 15.26
CA ALA A 10 7.67 -0.34 14.91
C ALA A 10 8.32 -1.66 14.51
N VAL A 11 8.91 -1.71 13.31
CA VAL A 11 9.56 -2.91 12.78
C VAL A 11 11.07 -2.79 13.03
N THR A 12 11.59 -3.63 13.92
CA THR A 12 12.98 -3.55 14.41
C THR A 12 13.81 -4.79 14.09
N GLY A 13 13.19 -5.90 13.68
CA GLY A 13 13.89 -7.15 13.36
C GLY A 13 12.99 -8.25 12.81
N GLY A 14 13.48 -9.48 12.90
CA GLY A 14 12.71 -10.71 12.62
C GLY A 14 12.10 -10.79 11.22
N ALA A 15 11.10 -11.68 11.09
CA ALA A 15 10.39 -11.89 9.84
C ALA A 15 9.68 -10.63 9.31
N ALA A 16 9.21 -9.74 10.21
CA ALA A 16 8.58 -8.48 9.81
C ALA A 16 9.57 -7.55 9.08
N LEU A 17 10.81 -7.43 9.56
CA LEU A 17 11.84 -6.61 8.91
C LEU A 17 12.26 -7.18 7.56
N ASP A 18 12.43 -8.50 7.46
CA ASP A 18 12.79 -9.16 6.21
C ASP A 18 11.69 -8.95 5.15
N LEU A 19 10.43 -9.11 5.54
CA LEU A 19 9.27 -8.85 4.68
C LEU A 19 9.19 -7.38 4.27
N CYS A 20 9.44 -6.45 5.21
CA CYS A 20 9.46 -5.01 4.95
C CYS A 20 10.53 -4.65 3.90
N LYS A 21 11.77 -5.09 4.10
CA LYS A 21 12.89 -4.84 3.17
C LYS A 21 12.62 -5.44 1.79
N ALA A 22 12.10 -6.67 1.73
CA ALA A 22 11.72 -7.30 0.47
C ALA A 22 10.64 -6.52 -0.27
N HIS A 23 9.63 -6.03 0.46
CA HIS A 23 8.56 -5.21 -0.10
C HIS A 23 9.08 -3.86 -0.63
N ILE A 24 9.90 -3.15 0.13
CA ILE A 24 10.52 -1.87 -0.30
C ILE A 24 11.36 -2.08 -1.56
N ALA A 25 12.18 -3.15 -1.59
CA ALA A 25 12.97 -3.48 -2.76
C ALA A 25 12.10 -3.77 -3.99
N ALA A 26 10.97 -4.47 -3.83
CA ALA A 26 10.02 -4.73 -4.91
C ALA A 26 9.35 -3.45 -5.40
N CYS A 27 8.92 -2.58 -4.48
CA CYS A 27 8.34 -1.27 -4.79
C CYS A 27 9.31 -0.41 -5.61
N LYS A 28 10.58 -0.28 -5.19
CA LYS A 28 11.61 0.46 -5.93
C LYS A 28 11.85 -0.10 -7.32
N LYS A 29 11.99 -1.42 -7.45
CA LYS A 29 12.17 -2.08 -8.75
C LYS A 29 10.97 -1.82 -9.67
N SER A 30 9.74 -1.86 -9.14
CA SER A 30 8.53 -1.52 -9.89
C SER A 30 8.54 -0.07 -10.35
N HIS A 31 8.85 0.87 -9.44
CA HIS A 31 8.92 2.28 -9.76
C HIS A 31 9.98 2.58 -10.82
N GLN A 32 11.17 1.96 -10.74
CA GLN A 32 12.22 2.08 -11.74
C GLN A 32 11.76 1.60 -13.12
N ARG A 33 11.07 0.44 -13.20
CA ARG A 33 10.49 -0.06 -14.46
C ARG A 33 9.44 0.89 -15.03
N ASN A 34 8.52 1.36 -14.18
CA ASN A 34 7.46 2.28 -14.58
C ASN A 34 8.05 3.61 -15.10
N CYS A 35 9.07 4.14 -14.41
CA CYS A 35 9.81 5.33 -14.81
C CYS A 35 10.48 5.12 -16.18
N ALA A 36 11.20 4.02 -16.37
CA ALA A 36 11.85 3.72 -17.65
C ALA A 36 10.84 3.66 -18.81
N ILE A 37 9.68 3.02 -18.61
CA ILE A 37 8.60 2.96 -19.61
C ILE A 37 8.05 4.36 -19.91
N ALA A 38 7.81 5.17 -18.87
CA ALA A 38 7.31 6.54 -19.04
C ALA A 38 8.34 7.43 -19.78
N THR A 39 9.62 7.31 -19.45
CA THR A 39 10.71 8.02 -20.13
C THR A 39 10.81 7.63 -21.60
N GLU A 40 10.72 6.33 -21.92
CA GLU A 40 10.74 5.84 -23.30
C GLU A 40 9.56 6.41 -24.13
N LEU A 41 8.41 6.63 -23.49
CA LEU A 41 7.23 7.24 -24.09
C LEU A 41 7.31 8.77 -24.22
N GLY A 42 8.32 9.42 -23.63
CA GLY A 42 8.35 10.88 -23.49
C GLY A 42 7.20 11.42 -22.63
N ALA A 43 6.69 10.60 -21.70
CA ALA A 43 5.64 11.00 -20.78
C ALA A 43 6.19 11.80 -19.60
N SER A 44 5.43 12.78 -19.12
CA SER A 44 5.82 13.61 -17.97
C SER A 44 5.51 12.94 -16.64
N LYS A 45 4.48 12.11 -16.61
CA LYS A 45 4.03 11.35 -15.44
C LYS A 45 3.45 10.01 -15.85
N TRP A 46 3.31 9.12 -14.89
CA TRP A 46 2.58 7.88 -15.05
C TRP A 46 1.59 7.63 -13.92
N GLN A 47 0.64 6.74 -14.18
CA GLN A 47 -0.33 6.24 -13.23
C GLN A 47 -0.09 4.75 -13.04
N GLU A 48 -0.27 4.30 -11.81
CA GLU A 48 -0.10 2.91 -11.43
C GLU A 48 -1.43 2.27 -11.09
N ALA A 49 -1.58 1.00 -11.44
CA ALA A 49 -2.68 0.19 -10.94
C ALA A 49 -2.59 0.04 -9.42
N PHE A 50 -3.76 0.08 -8.77
CA PHE A 50 -3.85 0.06 -7.32
C PHE A 50 -3.41 -1.27 -6.72
N ILE A 51 -3.73 -2.38 -7.39
CA ILE A 51 -3.53 -3.74 -6.85
C ILE A 51 -2.06 -4.14 -6.90
N ASP A 52 -1.42 -3.92 -8.05
CA ASP A 52 -0.10 -4.46 -8.34
C ASP A 52 0.96 -3.39 -8.63
N GLY A 53 0.64 -2.10 -8.55
CA GLY A 53 1.63 -1.03 -8.78
C GLY A 53 2.24 -1.00 -10.19
N ALA A 54 1.70 -1.77 -11.14
CA ALA A 54 2.15 -1.73 -12.53
C ALA A 54 1.68 -0.44 -13.20
N ILE A 55 2.47 0.10 -14.13
CA ILE A 55 2.04 1.23 -14.95
C ILE A 55 0.76 0.88 -15.74
N CYS A 56 -0.27 1.70 -15.63
CA CYS A 56 -1.56 1.48 -16.29
C CYS A 56 -1.95 2.61 -17.24
N ALA A 57 -1.37 3.80 -17.06
CA ALA A 57 -1.53 4.94 -17.94
C ALA A 57 -0.34 5.90 -17.82
N VAL A 58 -0.17 6.78 -18.81
CA VAL A 58 0.85 7.84 -18.83
C VAL A 58 0.21 9.20 -19.12
N VAL A 59 0.87 10.28 -18.71
CA VAL A 59 0.46 11.65 -19.01
C VAL A 59 1.43 12.25 -20.01
N PHE A 60 0.91 12.78 -21.12
CA PHE A 60 1.69 13.51 -22.12
C PHE A 60 1.42 15.01 -21.95
N ASP A 61 2.47 15.83 -21.84
CA ASP A 61 2.33 17.30 -21.71
C ASP A 61 2.01 18.01 -23.05
N GLY A 62 2.02 17.26 -24.16
CA GLY A 62 1.80 17.77 -25.50
C GLY A 62 0.95 16.83 -26.35
N LYS A 63 1.34 16.63 -27.62
CA LYS A 63 0.61 15.77 -28.54
C LYS A 63 0.63 14.32 -28.03
N GLY A 64 -0.55 13.75 -27.81
CA GLY A 64 -0.69 12.36 -27.36
C GLY A 64 -0.11 11.35 -28.35
N HIS A 65 0.39 10.25 -27.83
CA HIS A 65 0.94 9.15 -28.63
C HIS A 65 -0.20 8.39 -29.37
N PRO A 66 -0.05 8.06 -30.68
CA PRO A 66 -1.13 7.48 -31.50
C PRO A 66 -1.66 6.15 -30.96
N ASP A 67 -0.82 5.37 -30.29
CA ASP A 67 -1.18 4.09 -29.68
C ASP A 67 -1.92 4.20 -28.35
N PHE A 68 -2.20 5.41 -27.88
CA PHE A 68 -2.85 5.65 -26.59
C PHE A 68 -4.27 6.22 -26.79
N LYS A 69 -5.14 5.90 -25.83
CA LYS A 69 -6.50 6.44 -25.75
C LYS A 69 -6.47 7.90 -25.32
N THR A 70 -7.60 8.58 -25.49
CA THR A 70 -7.79 9.93 -24.93
C THR A 70 -7.58 9.93 -23.41
N PRO A 71 -7.11 11.05 -22.83
CA PRO A 71 -6.89 11.16 -21.40
C PRO A 71 -8.15 10.86 -20.58
N ASN A 72 -7.98 10.19 -19.43
CA ASN A 72 -9.02 10.05 -18.41
C ASN A 72 -9.19 11.36 -17.60
N LYS A 73 -10.10 11.38 -16.62
CA LYS A 73 -10.36 12.54 -15.74
C LYS A 73 -9.14 13.03 -14.93
N HIS A 74 -8.08 12.22 -14.87
CA HIS A 74 -6.81 12.52 -14.20
C HIS A 74 -5.67 12.75 -15.19
N GLY A 75 -5.97 12.96 -16.48
CA GLY A 75 -4.98 13.20 -17.54
C GLY A 75 -4.24 11.95 -18.03
N GLY A 76 -4.57 10.76 -17.50
CA GLY A 76 -3.90 9.51 -17.85
C GLY A 76 -4.41 8.92 -19.16
N CYS A 77 -3.50 8.66 -20.09
CA CYS A 77 -3.73 7.97 -21.34
C CYS A 77 -3.32 6.50 -21.18
N ALA A 78 -4.27 5.58 -21.34
CA ALA A 78 -3.99 4.14 -21.37
C ALA A 78 -3.72 3.66 -22.80
N PRO A 79 -2.87 2.65 -23.02
CA PRO A 79 -2.63 2.14 -24.36
C PRO A 79 -3.91 1.53 -24.96
N LYS A 80 -4.09 1.72 -26.27
CA LYS A 80 -5.15 1.07 -27.06
C LYS A 80 -4.89 -0.43 -27.11
N LYS A 81 -5.95 -1.24 -27.11
CA LYS A 81 -5.80 -2.71 -27.22
C LYS A 81 -5.02 -3.06 -28.50
N ASN A 82 -4.29 -4.18 -28.44
CA ASN A 82 -3.53 -4.74 -29.56
C ASN A 82 -2.36 -3.88 -30.09
N THR A 83 -1.93 -2.85 -29.37
CA THR A 83 -0.67 -2.13 -29.67
C THR A 83 0.50 -2.80 -28.95
N GLU A 84 1.73 -2.49 -29.40
CA GLU A 84 2.95 -2.93 -28.70
C GLU A 84 2.97 -2.43 -27.25
N TRP A 85 2.60 -1.16 -27.03
CA TRP A 85 2.51 -0.57 -25.71
C TRP A 85 1.49 -1.25 -24.79
N HIS A 86 0.36 -1.71 -25.34
CA HIS A 86 -0.60 -2.50 -24.55
C HIS A 86 0.00 -3.83 -24.09
N ARG A 87 0.76 -4.51 -24.96
CA ARG A 87 1.46 -5.75 -24.59
C ARG A 87 2.53 -5.47 -23.53
N LYS A 88 3.35 -4.44 -23.72
CA LYS A 88 4.41 -4.03 -22.79
C LYS A 88 3.85 -3.63 -21.41
N PHE A 89 2.73 -2.94 -21.36
CA PHE A 89 2.05 -2.61 -20.08
C PHE A 89 1.51 -3.87 -19.39
N LEU A 90 0.96 -4.83 -20.12
CA LEU A 90 0.49 -6.11 -19.56
C LEU A 90 1.64 -6.99 -19.06
N GLU A 91 2.79 -6.97 -19.71
CA GLU A 91 3.98 -7.73 -19.32
C GLU A 91 4.72 -7.09 -18.14
N ASN A 92 4.56 -5.79 -17.93
CA ASN A 92 5.16 -5.07 -16.82
C ASN A 92 4.50 -5.46 -15.49
N ARG A 93 5.07 -6.47 -14.83
CA ARG A 93 4.67 -6.86 -13.47
C ARG A 93 5.15 -5.81 -12.48
N GLY A 94 4.27 -5.34 -11.61
CA GLY A 94 4.64 -4.43 -10.53
C GLY A 94 5.07 -5.16 -9.24
N TYR A 95 4.44 -4.83 -8.12
CA TYR A 95 4.67 -5.38 -6.78
C TYR A 95 3.33 -5.54 -6.04
N ASP A 96 3.30 -6.17 -4.86
CA ASP A 96 2.06 -6.27 -4.06
C ASP A 96 1.67 -4.93 -3.42
N LYS A 97 1.11 -4.00 -4.19
CA LYS A 97 0.68 -2.68 -3.72
C LYS A 97 -0.57 -2.75 -2.83
N SER A 98 -1.39 -3.78 -3.02
CA SER A 98 -2.61 -4.03 -2.23
C SER A 98 -2.33 -4.46 -0.78
N GLY A 99 -1.13 -4.97 -0.51
CA GLY A 99 -0.73 -5.58 0.77
C GLY A 99 -1.28 -6.99 0.99
N ALA A 100 -1.84 -7.65 -0.05
CA ALA A 100 -2.44 -8.98 0.07
C ALA A 100 -1.44 -10.08 0.41
N GLY A 101 -0.25 -10.03 -0.20
CA GLY A 101 0.86 -10.90 0.13
C GLY A 101 1.41 -10.62 1.54
N ILE A 102 1.49 -9.35 1.95
CA ILE A 102 1.90 -8.99 3.31
C ILE A 102 0.91 -9.57 4.34
N ALA A 103 -0.38 -9.30 4.16
CA ALA A 103 -1.44 -9.78 5.04
C ALA A 103 -1.42 -11.31 5.15
N LYS A 104 -1.31 -12.01 4.02
CA LYS A 104 -1.20 -13.48 3.97
C LYS A 104 0.01 -14.00 4.74
N THR A 105 1.20 -13.42 4.51
CA THR A 105 2.44 -13.86 5.18
C THR A 105 2.37 -13.64 6.69
N LEU A 106 1.75 -12.54 7.13
CA LEU A 106 1.60 -12.21 8.55
C LEU A 106 0.36 -12.85 9.21
N GLY A 107 -0.42 -13.63 8.47
CA GLY A 107 -1.65 -14.25 8.98
C GLY A 107 -2.75 -13.25 9.34
N ILE A 108 -2.72 -12.04 8.77
CA ILE A 108 -3.70 -10.99 9.02
C ILE A 108 -4.97 -11.27 8.21
N PRO A 109 -6.13 -11.44 8.85
CA PRO A 109 -7.41 -11.59 8.16
C PRO A 109 -7.69 -10.35 7.29
N THR A 110 -8.09 -10.58 6.05
CA THR A 110 -8.49 -9.51 5.11
C THR A 110 -10.01 -9.36 5.01
N TYR A 111 -10.74 -10.29 5.63
CA TYR A 111 -12.20 -10.33 5.68
C TYR A 111 -12.69 -10.97 6.98
N ILE A 112 -13.98 -10.79 7.24
CA ILE A 112 -14.72 -11.44 8.33
C ILE A 112 -15.93 -12.18 7.75
N ASP A 113 -16.14 -13.40 8.22
CA ASP A 113 -17.40 -14.14 8.07
C ASP A 113 -18.19 -14.00 9.38
N TYR A 114 -19.50 -13.75 9.26
CA TYR A 114 -20.37 -13.61 10.42
C TYR A 114 -21.77 -14.18 10.19
N THR A 115 -22.38 -14.67 11.25
CA THR A 115 -23.77 -15.12 11.28
C THR A 115 -24.65 -14.06 11.95
N MET A 116 -25.86 -13.85 11.44
CA MET A 116 -26.87 -12.95 12.00
C MET A 116 -28.24 -13.66 12.01
N GLU A 117 -29.23 -13.06 12.68
CA GLU A 117 -30.59 -13.60 12.67
C GLU A 117 -31.14 -13.62 11.23
N GLY A 118 -31.25 -14.83 10.66
CA GLY A 118 -31.75 -15.04 9.29
C GLY A 118 -30.69 -15.36 8.23
N GLY A 119 -29.40 -15.45 8.56
CA GLY A 119 -28.40 -15.95 7.62
C GLY A 119 -26.94 -15.65 7.93
N GLU A 120 -26.10 -15.86 6.91
CA GLU A 120 -24.66 -15.62 6.95
C GLU A 120 -24.30 -14.40 6.10
N GLY A 121 -23.21 -13.72 6.46
CA GLY A 121 -22.70 -12.54 5.78
C GLY A 121 -21.18 -12.49 5.79
N TRP A 122 -20.64 -11.66 4.91
CA TRP A 122 -19.21 -11.46 4.74
C TRP A 122 -18.88 -9.98 4.59
N GLN A 123 -17.74 -9.55 5.11
CA GLN A 123 -17.26 -8.17 4.97
C GLN A 123 -15.74 -8.10 4.79
N ALA A 124 -15.29 -7.29 3.83
CA ALA A 124 -13.88 -6.93 3.68
C ALA A 124 -13.40 -5.96 4.78
N ILE A 125 -12.23 -6.26 5.35
CA ILE A 125 -11.59 -5.46 6.41
C ILE A 125 -10.84 -4.25 5.82
N GLY A 126 -10.12 -4.45 4.70
CA GLY A 126 -9.20 -3.46 4.11
C GLY A 126 -9.78 -2.42 3.14
N GLY A 127 -11.09 -2.44 2.90
CA GLY A 127 -11.71 -1.72 1.78
C GLY A 127 -11.61 -2.50 0.46
N ALA A 128 -12.26 -2.01 -0.60
CA ALA A 128 -12.53 -2.81 -1.80
C ALA A 128 -11.28 -3.25 -2.59
N PHE A 129 -10.21 -2.44 -2.60
CA PHE A 129 -9.04 -2.69 -3.45
C PHE A 129 -7.73 -2.88 -2.67
N SER A 130 -7.71 -2.62 -1.36
CA SER A 130 -6.56 -2.84 -0.46
C SER A 130 -6.93 -3.77 0.68
N THR A 131 -5.92 -4.37 1.29
CA THR A 131 -6.08 -5.11 2.55
C THR A 131 -6.06 -4.21 3.79
N GLY A 132 -5.69 -2.93 3.64
CA GLY A 132 -5.46 -2.04 4.78
C GLY A 132 -4.20 -2.41 5.58
N VAL A 133 -3.34 -3.26 5.02
CA VAL A 133 -2.06 -3.68 5.58
C VAL A 133 -0.93 -3.13 4.70
N GLY A 134 0.14 -2.64 5.32
CA GLY A 134 1.31 -2.21 4.57
C GLY A 134 2.45 -1.75 5.46
N PHE A 135 3.57 -1.41 4.81
CA PHE A 135 4.74 -0.86 5.50
C PHE A 135 4.86 0.64 5.26
N LEU A 136 5.40 1.32 6.26
CA LEU A 136 5.84 2.71 6.22
C LEU A 136 7.35 2.72 6.45
N TRP A 137 8.06 3.59 5.74
CA TRP A 137 9.50 3.72 5.90
C TRP A 137 9.93 5.15 5.63
N LEU A 138 10.90 5.64 6.39
CA LEU A 138 11.43 6.99 6.21
C LEU A 138 12.69 7.03 5.34
N SER A 139 13.47 5.94 5.33
CA SER A 139 14.66 5.80 4.51
C SER A 139 14.86 4.34 4.08
N ASP A 140 15.91 4.09 3.31
CA ASP A 140 16.33 2.76 2.87
C ASP A 140 16.73 1.85 4.04
N ASP A 141 17.23 2.46 5.11
CA ASP A 141 17.72 1.79 6.31
C ASP A 141 16.76 1.93 7.51
N GLY A 142 15.63 2.61 7.30
CA GLY A 142 14.59 2.84 8.30
C GLY A 142 14.59 4.26 8.89
N PRO A 143 13.81 4.52 9.95
CA PRO A 143 12.95 3.58 10.67
C PRO A 143 11.81 3.01 9.80
N PHE A 144 11.33 1.83 10.19
CA PHE A 144 10.27 1.08 9.52
C PHE A 144 9.07 0.91 10.46
N ALA A 145 7.86 0.92 9.90
CA ALA A 145 6.65 0.55 10.61
C ALA A 145 5.73 -0.32 9.75
N LEU A 146 4.95 -1.16 10.40
CA LEU A 146 3.83 -1.91 9.83
C LEU A 146 2.54 -1.25 10.32
N TYR A 147 1.57 -1.06 9.43
CA TYR A 147 0.20 -0.74 9.84
C TYR A 147 -0.74 -1.88 9.45
N THR A 148 -1.72 -2.15 10.33
CA THR A 148 -2.75 -3.16 10.10
C THR A 148 -4.11 -2.62 10.56
N PRO A 149 -5.23 -3.14 10.04
CA PRO A 149 -6.55 -2.86 10.63
C PRO A 149 -6.63 -3.38 12.07
N ASP A 150 -7.37 -2.69 12.93
CA ASP A 150 -7.74 -3.25 14.25
C ASP A 150 -8.86 -4.28 14.08
N ILE A 151 -8.45 -5.55 13.90
CA ILE A 151 -9.37 -6.67 13.72
C ILE A 151 -10.22 -6.89 14.97
N ALA A 152 -9.66 -6.70 16.18
CA ALA A 152 -10.39 -6.92 17.43
C ALA A 152 -11.51 -5.89 17.60
N ALA A 153 -11.25 -4.62 17.28
CA ALA A 153 -12.28 -3.59 17.27
C ALA A 153 -13.38 -3.88 16.22
N ILE A 154 -13.01 -4.38 15.05
CA ILE A 154 -13.96 -4.77 13.99
C ILE A 154 -14.84 -5.95 14.44
N VAL A 155 -14.25 -6.97 15.08
CA VAL A 155 -14.99 -8.10 15.65
C VAL A 155 -15.96 -7.60 16.71
N ALA A 156 -15.50 -6.75 17.64
CA ALA A 156 -16.34 -6.18 18.68
C ALA A 156 -17.51 -5.35 18.12
N GLU A 157 -17.29 -4.59 17.04
CA GLU A 157 -18.35 -3.87 16.33
C GLU A 157 -19.43 -4.82 15.78
N HIS A 158 -19.03 -5.96 15.19
CA HIS A 158 -19.99 -6.96 14.70
C HIS A 158 -20.73 -7.64 15.86
N GLU A 159 -20.04 -8.03 16.92
CA GLU A 159 -20.66 -8.67 18.08
C GLU A 159 -21.62 -7.71 18.81
N SER A 160 -21.31 -6.40 18.85
CA SER A 160 -22.23 -5.37 19.39
C SER A 160 -23.55 -5.25 18.63
N ARG A 161 -23.61 -5.73 17.38
CA ARG A 161 -24.82 -5.78 16.54
C ARG A 161 -25.58 -7.10 16.67
N GLY A 162 -25.13 -8.01 17.53
CA GLY A 162 -25.70 -9.35 17.66
C GLY A 162 -25.21 -10.34 16.60
N HIS A 163 -24.17 -10.00 15.84
CA HIS A 163 -23.57 -10.94 14.89
C HIS A 163 -22.59 -11.88 15.62
N VAL A 164 -22.44 -13.11 15.12
CA VAL A 164 -21.43 -14.07 15.58
C VAL A 164 -20.30 -14.12 14.56
N VAL A 165 -19.11 -13.64 14.92
CA VAL A 165 -17.94 -13.67 14.03
C VAL A 165 -17.18 -14.98 14.17
N GLY A 166 -16.75 -15.56 13.04
CA GLY A 166 -15.96 -16.79 12.98
C GLY A 166 -14.44 -16.57 12.96
N ASP A 167 -13.71 -17.69 12.96
CA ASP A 167 -12.27 -17.72 12.72
C ASP A 167 -11.95 -17.53 11.22
N PRO A 168 -10.77 -16.96 10.87
CA PRO A 168 -9.66 -16.60 11.77
C PRO A 168 -9.78 -15.22 12.42
N ALA A 169 -10.78 -14.40 12.04
CA ALA A 169 -10.89 -13.02 12.52
C ALA A 169 -11.08 -12.93 14.04
N LYS A 170 -11.90 -13.82 14.62
CA LYS A 170 -12.20 -13.84 16.05
C LYS A 170 -11.00 -14.19 16.93
N SER A 171 -10.15 -15.13 16.49
CA SER A 171 -8.97 -15.57 17.25
C SER A 171 -7.68 -14.81 16.92
N PHE A 172 -7.70 -13.93 15.91
CA PHE A 172 -6.52 -13.20 15.47
C PHE A 172 -5.96 -12.31 16.59
N LYS A 173 -4.63 -12.33 16.74
CA LYS A 173 -3.88 -11.43 17.62
C LYS A 173 -2.78 -10.75 16.80
N PRO A 174 -2.65 -9.42 16.87
CA PRO A 174 -1.66 -8.70 16.09
C PRO A 174 -0.28 -8.77 16.76
N VAL A 175 0.31 -9.97 16.74
CA VAL A 175 1.66 -10.24 17.26
C VAL A 175 2.52 -10.69 16.09
N PHE A 176 3.58 -9.93 15.81
CA PHE A 176 4.44 -10.15 14.66
C PHE A 176 5.89 -10.28 15.11
N ASP A 177 6.62 -11.25 14.55
CA ASP A 177 8.04 -11.44 14.86
C ASP A 177 8.86 -10.23 14.42
N GLY A 178 9.48 -9.57 15.40
CA GLY A 178 10.32 -8.39 15.19
C GLY A 178 9.57 -7.08 14.90
N ALA A 179 8.28 -7.01 15.24
CA ALA A 179 7.53 -5.75 15.30
C ALA A 179 6.92 -5.53 16.69
N GLN A 180 6.96 -4.29 17.18
CA GLN A 180 6.43 -3.91 18.49
C GLN A 180 5.33 -2.87 18.34
N PRO A 181 4.21 -2.96 19.07
CA PRO A 181 3.14 -1.96 19.01
C PRO A 181 3.68 -0.57 19.34
N ILE A 182 3.21 0.43 18.59
CA ILE A 182 3.44 1.85 18.85
C ILE A 182 2.13 2.61 18.62
N GLU A 183 1.99 3.77 19.25
CA GLU A 183 0.92 4.69 18.91
C GLU A 183 1.18 5.33 17.54
N LYS A 184 0.10 5.73 16.85
CA LYS A 184 0.20 6.42 15.56
C LYS A 184 1.02 7.71 15.69
N GLU A 185 0.85 8.40 16.81
CA GLU A 185 1.54 9.64 17.17
C GLU A 185 3.05 9.43 17.31
N GLU A 186 3.50 8.26 17.81
CA GLU A 186 4.93 7.94 17.89
C GLU A 186 5.55 7.88 16.50
N TRP A 187 4.88 7.23 15.55
CA TRP A 187 5.32 7.20 14.16
C TRP A 187 5.34 8.61 13.53
N GLU A 188 4.31 9.42 13.79
CA GLU A 188 4.25 10.80 13.29
C GLU A 188 5.37 11.68 13.83
N ILE A 189 5.75 11.50 15.10
CA ILE A 189 6.91 12.18 15.69
C ILE A 189 8.19 11.79 14.96
N LEU A 190 8.41 10.51 14.66
CA LEU A 190 9.58 10.05 13.89
C LEU A 190 9.62 10.69 12.49
N VAL A 191 8.48 10.74 11.79
CA VAL A 191 8.36 11.42 10.49
C VAL A 191 8.77 12.89 10.58
N LEU A 192 8.29 13.60 11.61
CA LEU A 192 8.59 15.03 11.80
C LEU A 192 10.06 15.27 12.14
N GLN A 193 10.66 14.42 12.97
CA GLN A 193 12.07 14.48 13.33
C GLN A 193 12.97 14.27 12.10
N GLN A 194 12.65 13.29 11.25
CA GLN A 194 13.38 13.03 10.00
C GLN A 194 13.30 14.24 9.05
N LYS A 195 12.10 14.77 8.80
CA LYS A 195 11.91 15.95 7.96
C LYS A 195 12.68 17.17 8.48
N LEU A 196 12.75 17.34 9.80
CA LEU A 196 13.51 18.42 10.41
C LEU A 196 15.02 18.22 10.20
N ALA A 197 15.52 16.99 10.35
CA ALA A 197 16.92 16.66 10.11
C ALA A 197 17.33 16.92 8.64
N GLU A 198 16.50 16.48 7.69
CA GLU A 198 16.72 16.71 6.25
C GLU A 198 16.77 18.20 5.91
N LYS A 199 15.83 18.99 6.44
CA LYS A 199 15.85 20.45 6.23
C LYS A 199 17.09 21.11 6.81
N ARG A 200 17.53 20.70 8.00
CA ARG A 200 18.76 21.21 8.61
C ARG A 200 20.00 20.85 7.79
N ALA A 201 20.05 19.63 7.26
CA ALA A 201 21.14 19.21 6.38
C ALA A 201 21.18 20.04 5.10
N ALA A 202 20.05 20.24 4.43
CA ALA A 202 19.95 21.06 3.22
C ALA A 202 20.40 22.52 3.44
N LEU A 203 20.00 23.12 4.57
CA LEU A 203 20.45 24.46 4.98
C LEU A 203 21.96 24.52 5.20
N ASN A 204 22.54 23.50 5.83
CA ASN A 204 23.98 23.45 6.09
C ASN A 204 24.82 23.20 4.82
N GLU A 205 24.24 22.55 3.81
CA GLU A 205 24.88 22.31 2.50
C GLU A 205 24.74 23.48 1.52
N GLY A 206 24.10 24.58 1.90
CA GLY A 206 23.86 25.74 1.02
C GLY A 206 22.90 25.43 -0.14
N ARG A 207 22.17 24.32 -0.07
CA ARG A 207 21.15 23.91 -1.03
C ARG A 207 19.82 24.51 -0.61
N VAL A 208 19.66 25.81 -0.85
CA VAL A 208 18.35 26.47 -0.76
C VAL A 208 17.97 26.92 -2.18
N GLU A 209 17.00 26.22 -2.76
CA GLU A 209 16.05 26.83 -3.69
C GLU A 209 14.78 27.17 -2.93
#